data_AF-A0A4R4TU24-F1
#
_entry.id   AF-A0A4R4TU24-F1
#
_cell.length_a   1.000
_cell.length_b   1.000
_cell.length_c   1.000
_cell.angle_alpha   90.00
_cell.angle_beta   90.00
_cell.angle_gamma   90.00
#
_symmetry.space_group_name_H-M   'P 1'
#
loop_
_entity.id
_entity.type
_entity.pdbx_description
1 polymer ?
#
loop_
_entity_poly.entity_id
_entity_poly.type
_entity_poly.pdbx_seq_one_letter_code
_entity_poly.pdbx_strand_id
1 'polypeptide(L)'
;MRGRRWATAVAAMTLALGGLVGASTPAAADPPGGTLRGVYYDFQFCHSYGNQGLSNGQWQWFYCEYRASGPSGSGFYFLWTFTY
;
A
#
# COMPACT_ATOMS: atom_id res chain seq x y z
N MET A 1 48.05 17.43 -28.09
CA MET A 1 47.38 18.73 -27.85
C MET A 1 46.04 18.73 -28.57
N ARG A 2 44.95 19.15 -27.89
CA ARG A 2 43.51 19.20 -28.26
C ARG A 2 42.71 18.14 -27.47
N GLY A 3 42.04 18.46 -26.39
CA GLY A 3 41.27 19.68 -26.09
C GLY A 3 39.84 19.21 -25.79
N ARG A 4 39.56 18.82 -24.54
CA ARG A 4 38.92 19.70 -23.55
C ARG A 4 37.58 20.25 -24.01
N ARG A 5 36.61 19.40 -24.37
CA ARG A 5 35.20 19.82 -24.57
C ARG A 5 34.13 18.84 -24.06
N TRP A 6 34.49 17.79 -23.32
CA TRP A 6 33.51 16.80 -22.82
C TRP A 6 33.08 17.03 -21.36
N ALA A 7 33.27 18.24 -20.83
CA ALA A 7 33.00 18.55 -19.42
C ALA A 7 31.69 19.34 -19.18
N THR A 8 30.88 19.56 -20.21
CA THR A 8 29.73 20.49 -20.14
C THR A 8 28.38 19.85 -20.44
N ALA A 9 28.25 18.52 -20.41
CA ALA A 9 26.97 17.83 -20.62
C ALA A 9 26.29 17.33 -19.32
N VAL A 10 26.88 17.54 -18.14
CA VAL A 10 26.39 16.94 -16.88
C VAL A 10 25.44 17.87 -16.11
N ALA A 11 25.35 19.16 -16.45
CA ALA A 11 24.63 20.14 -15.63
C ALA A 11 23.12 20.26 -15.89
N ALA A 12 22.55 19.57 -16.89
CA ALA A 12 21.14 19.75 -17.29
C ALA A 12 20.15 18.70 -16.74
N MET A 13 20.63 17.67 -16.04
CA MET A 13 19.80 16.54 -15.59
C MET A 13 19.43 16.56 -14.10
N THR A 14 19.69 17.64 -13.36
CA THR A 14 19.35 17.73 -11.93
C THR A 14 18.04 18.47 -11.63
N LEU A 15 17.42 19.13 -12.63
CA LEU A 15 16.19 19.92 -12.42
C LEU A 15 14.89 19.11 -12.59
N ALA A 16 14.96 17.84 -12.98
CA ALA A 16 13.77 17.00 -13.21
C ALA A 16 13.37 16.11 -12.01
N LEU A 17 14.02 16.24 -10.85
CA LEU A 17 13.63 15.51 -9.63
C LEU A 17 12.69 16.30 -8.72
N GLY A 18 12.32 17.54 -9.07
CA GLY A 18 11.43 18.40 -8.26
C GLY A 18 9.94 18.07 -8.33
N GLY A 19 9.53 16.99 -9.00
CA GLY A 19 8.13 16.76 -9.39
C GLY A 19 7.39 15.62 -8.69
N LEU A 20 8.02 14.88 -7.77
CA LEU A 20 7.37 13.77 -7.06
C LEU A 20 7.42 13.96 -5.55
N VAL A 21 6.99 15.12 -5.07
CA VAL A 21 6.23 15.14 -3.81
C VAL A 21 4.85 14.56 -4.11
N GLY A 22 4.82 13.27 -4.47
CA GLY A 22 3.58 12.51 -4.44
C GLY A 22 3.08 12.62 -3.02
N ALA A 23 1.93 13.28 -2.84
CA ALA A 23 1.26 13.36 -1.56
C ALA A 23 1.20 11.94 -0.99
N SER A 24 2.07 11.65 -0.02
CA SER A 24 2.00 10.44 0.77
C SER A 24 0.73 10.60 1.60
N THR A 25 -0.40 10.20 1.03
CA THR A 25 -1.63 10.00 1.81
C THR A 25 -1.21 9.16 3.00
N PRO A 26 -1.47 9.61 4.24
CA PRO A 26 -1.10 8.83 5.41
C PRO A 26 -1.70 7.44 5.22
N ALA A 27 -0.86 6.41 5.20
CA ALA A 27 -1.35 5.04 5.25
C ALA A 27 -2.25 5.00 6.49
N ALA A 28 -3.54 4.70 6.29
CA ALA A 28 -4.48 4.58 7.39
C ALA A 28 -3.83 3.68 8.45
N ALA A 29 -3.77 4.16 9.69
CA ALA A 29 -3.08 3.44 10.74
C ALA A 29 -3.75 2.08 10.93
N ASP A 30 -2.93 1.04 11.03
CA ASP A 30 -3.41 -0.33 11.20
C ASP A 30 -4.22 -0.44 12.50
N PRO A 31 -5.35 -1.17 12.50
CA PRO A 31 -6.20 -1.27 13.67
C PRO A 31 -5.43 -1.91 14.84
N PRO A 32 -5.49 -1.32 16.05
CA PRO A 32 -4.73 -1.80 17.19
C PRO A 32 -5.17 -3.23 17.57
N GLY A 33 -4.20 -4.14 17.71
CA GLY A 33 -4.44 -5.55 17.99
C GLY A 33 -4.84 -6.39 16.75
N GLY A 34 -4.93 -5.78 15.57
CA GLY A 34 -5.20 -6.47 14.32
C GLY A 34 -3.92 -7.00 13.68
N THR A 35 -3.92 -8.26 13.27
CA THR A 35 -2.86 -8.84 12.44
C THR A 35 -3.32 -8.88 10.98
N LEU A 36 -2.54 -8.28 10.08
CA LEU A 36 -2.81 -8.34 8.64
C LEU A 36 -2.60 -9.76 8.13
N ARG A 37 -3.67 -10.37 7.60
CA ARG A 37 -3.63 -11.74 7.10
C ARG A 37 -3.52 -11.82 5.58
N GLY A 38 -4.10 -10.85 4.88
CA GLY A 38 -4.13 -10.84 3.43
C GLY A 38 -4.70 -9.55 2.87
N VAL A 39 -4.50 -9.35 1.57
CA VAL A 39 -4.99 -8.19 0.81
C VAL A 39 -5.73 -8.72 -0.41
N TYR A 40 -6.96 -8.25 -0.60
CA TYR A 40 -7.89 -8.74 -1.62
C TYR A 40 -8.36 -7.60 -2.50
N TYR A 41 -8.62 -7.88 -3.78
CA TYR A 41 -9.19 -6.88 -4.69
C TYR A 41 -10.71 -6.71 -4.49
N ASP A 42 -11.35 -7.76 -3.95
CA ASP A 42 -12.79 -7.87 -3.85
C ASP A 42 -13.23 -8.06 -2.39
N PHE A 43 -14.27 -7.31 -2.01
CA PHE A 43 -14.82 -7.33 -0.66
C PHE A 43 -15.39 -8.71 -0.28
N GLN A 44 -16.09 -9.35 -1.21
CA GLN A 44 -16.71 -10.65 -0.99
C GLN A 44 -15.65 -11.71 -0.72
N PHE A 45 -14.51 -11.63 -1.41
CA PHE A 45 -13.39 -12.54 -1.19
C PHE A 45 -12.74 -12.33 0.18
N CYS A 46 -12.55 -11.07 0.58
CA CYS A 46 -12.05 -10.74 1.92
C CYS A 46 -12.97 -11.31 3.02
N HIS A 47 -14.29 -11.09 2.90
CA HIS A 47 -15.27 -11.60 3.85
C HIS A 47 -15.38 -13.12 3.86
N SER A 48 -15.33 -13.76 2.69
CA SER A 48 -15.40 -15.21 2.58
C SER A 48 -14.22 -15.88 3.31
N TYR A 49 -13.00 -15.38 3.07
CA TYR A 49 -11.80 -15.88 3.73
C TYR A 49 -11.82 -15.59 5.24
N GLY A 50 -12.23 -14.37 5.62
CA GLY A 50 -12.46 -13.96 7.01
C GLY A 50 -13.41 -14.91 7.75
N ASN A 51 -14.56 -15.21 7.16
CA ASN A 51 -15.56 -16.11 7.74
C ASN A 51 -15.07 -17.56 7.81
N GLN A 52 -14.33 -18.05 6.82
CA GLN A 52 -13.76 -19.39 6.88
C GLN A 52 -12.79 -19.54 8.05
N GLY A 53 -11.84 -18.62 8.23
CA GLY A 53 -10.91 -18.73 9.35
C GLY A 53 -11.59 -18.50 10.71
N LEU A 54 -12.65 -17.69 10.77
CA LEU A 54 -13.46 -17.56 11.99
C LEU A 54 -14.18 -18.88 12.32
N SER A 55 -14.77 -19.55 11.31
CA SER A 55 -15.42 -20.85 11.48
C SER A 55 -14.44 -21.96 11.84
N ASN A 56 -13.20 -21.88 11.34
CA ASN A 56 -12.14 -22.84 11.62
C ASN A 56 -11.34 -22.52 12.91
N GLY A 57 -11.72 -21.48 13.65
CA GLY A 57 -11.04 -21.08 14.89
C GLY A 57 -9.63 -20.51 14.71
N GLN A 58 -9.27 -20.04 13.52
CA GLN A 58 -7.97 -19.41 13.26
C GLN A 58 -7.88 -17.99 13.87
N TRP A 59 -9.01 -17.33 14.05
CA TRP A 59 -9.15 -16.04 14.71
C TRP A 59 -10.54 -15.92 15.34
N GLN A 60 -10.67 -15.07 16.36
CA GLN A 60 -11.94 -14.81 17.04
C GLN A 60 -12.79 -13.78 16.29
N TRP A 61 -12.13 -12.81 15.65
CA TRP A 61 -12.80 -11.76 14.89
C TRP A 61 -11.95 -11.34 13.68
N PHE A 62 -12.60 -10.79 12.66
CA PHE A 62 -11.93 -10.26 11.47
C PHE A 62 -12.58 -8.95 11.02
N TYR A 63 -11.81 -8.14 10.30
CA TYR A 63 -12.23 -6.87 9.74
C TYR A 63 -11.63 -6.70 8.33
N CYS A 64 -12.47 -6.33 7.36
CA CYS A 64 -12.06 -6.04 6.00
C CYS A 64 -12.01 -4.52 5.80
N GLU A 65 -10.81 -3.96 5.75
CA GLU A 65 -10.60 -2.52 5.59
C GLU A 65 -10.35 -2.17 4.12
N TYR A 66 -11.19 -1.34 3.51
CA TYR A 66 -10.92 -0.82 2.17
C TYR A 66 -9.93 0.35 2.24
N ARG A 67 -8.78 0.23 1.58
CA ARG A 67 -7.82 1.32 1.39
C ARG A 67 -7.66 1.63 -0.08
N ALA A 68 -8.01 2.86 -0.47
CA ALA A 68 -7.77 3.36 -1.82
C ALA A 68 -6.27 3.60 -2.05
N SER A 69 -5.74 3.21 -3.22
CA SER A 69 -4.34 3.45 -3.58
C SER A 69 -4.06 4.90 -4.03
N GLY A 70 -5.07 5.77 -4.01
CA GLY A 70 -4.94 7.19 -4.37
C GLY A 70 -6.32 7.87 -4.52
N PRO A 71 -6.35 9.18 -4.82
CA PRO A 71 -7.58 9.99 -4.90
C PRO A 71 -8.56 9.56 -6.00
N SER A 72 -8.11 8.72 -6.94
CA SER A 72 -8.94 8.22 -8.06
C SER A 72 -8.63 6.74 -8.36
N GLY A 73 -7.88 6.07 -7.49
CA GLY A 73 -7.41 4.71 -7.72
C GLY A 73 -8.36 3.65 -7.18
N SER A 74 -8.35 2.48 -7.81
CA SER A 74 -8.88 1.25 -7.21
C SER A 74 -8.24 1.04 -5.84
N GLY A 75 -9.02 0.59 -4.87
CA GLY A 75 -8.51 0.21 -3.57
C GLY A 75 -8.39 -1.29 -3.41
N PHE A 76 -7.79 -1.68 -2.31
CA PHE A 76 -7.71 -3.07 -1.88
C PHE A 76 -8.38 -3.22 -0.52
N TYR A 77 -8.91 -4.41 -0.28
CA TYR A 77 -9.48 -4.84 0.99
C TYR A 77 -8.41 -5.58 1.80
N PHE A 78 -7.99 -4.98 2.90
CA PHE A 78 -7.03 -5.54 3.85
C PHE A 78 -7.80 -6.36 4.88
N LEU A 79 -7.50 -7.66 4.96
CA LEU A 79 -8.07 -8.55 5.95
C LEU A 79 -7.24 -8.49 7.23
N TRP A 80 -7.80 -7.84 8.25
CA TRP A 80 -7.30 -7.81 9.61
C TRP A 80 -7.96 -8.91 10.43
N THR A 81 -7.17 -9.62 11.22
CA THR A 81 -7.63 -10.72 12.08
C THR A 81 -7.23 -10.48 13.52
N PHE A 82 -8.08 -10.89 14.47
CA PHE A 82 -7.91 -10.62 15.89
C PHE A 82 -8.06 -11.91 16.70
N THR A 83 -7.14 -12.10 17.64
CA THR A 83 -7.12 -13.20 18.60
C THR A 83 -7.07 -12.57 19.99
N TYR A 84 -8.21 -12.49 20.66
CA TYR A 84 -8.29 -12.05 22.06
C TYR A 84 -7.79 -13.15 23.00
#